data_AF-A0AA88YL29-F1
#
_entry.id   AF-A0AA88YL29-F1
#
_cell.length_a   1.000
_cell.length_b   1.000
_cell.length_c   1.000
_cell.angle_alpha   90.00
_cell.angle_beta   90.00
_cell.angle_gamma   90.00
#
_symmetry.space_group_name_H-M   'P 1'
#
loop_
_entity.id
_entity.type
_entity.pdbx_description
1 polymer ?
#
loop_
_entity_poly.entity_id
_entity_poly.type
_entity_poly.pdbx_seq_one_letter_code
_entity_poly.pdbx_strand_id
1 'polypeptide(L)' 'MTSNATRYNSCPGGYCCVEDTFIDTFVYCKRIGDVNHHCSVKPDKAECACAFGLYCVPNLDVPTYTSVYGTCRKN' A
#
# COMPACT_ATOMS: atom_id res chain seq x y z
N MET A 1 -1.64 -26.74 -19.77
CA MET A 1 -0.62 -25.75 -20.18
C MET A 1 -1.18 -24.96 -21.35
N THR A 2 -1.64 -23.74 -21.10
CA THR A 2 -1.85 -22.71 -22.13
C THR A 2 -1.83 -21.36 -21.43
N SER A 3 -0.70 -20.69 -21.61
CA SER A 3 -0.33 -19.36 -21.18
C SER A 3 -1.14 -18.29 -21.92
N ASN A 4 -2.11 -17.65 -21.26
CA ASN A 4 -2.52 -16.28 -21.58
C ASN A 4 -3.47 -15.71 -20.51
N ALA A 5 -2.94 -14.90 -19.59
CA ALA A 5 -3.76 -14.04 -18.73
C ALA A 5 -2.95 -12.79 -18.34
N THR A 6 -3.28 -11.66 -18.97
CA THR A 6 -3.30 -10.30 -18.39
C THR A 6 -2.13 -9.89 -17.49
N ARG A 7 -1.08 -9.36 -18.10
CA ARG A 7 0.22 -9.02 -17.50
C ARG A 7 0.33 -7.68 -16.74
N TYR A 8 -0.76 -6.97 -16.39
CA TYR A 8 -0.64 -5.60 -15.85
C TYR A 8 -1.48 -5.21 -14.62
N ASN A 9 -2.44 -6.01 -14.13
CA ASN A 9 -3.37 -5.52 -13.09
C ASN A 9 -3.79 -6.55 -12.02
N SER A 10 -3.07 -7.67 -11.87
CA SER A 10 -3.44 -8.68 -10.88
C SER A 10 -2.24 -9.16 -10.10
N CYS A 11 -2.17 -8.74 -8.83
CA CYS A 11 -1.24 -9.29 -7.85
C CYS A 11 -1.83 -10.55 -7.18
N PRO A 12 -0.98 -11.46 -6.70
CA PRO A 12 -1.44 -12.60 -5.91
C PRO A 12 -2.11 -12.13 -4.62
N GLY A 13 -2.91 -13.00 -3.99
CA GLY A 13 -3.57 -12.69 -2.72
C GLY A 13 -2.56 -12.23 -1.66
N GLY A 14 -2.91 -11.17 -0.92
CA GLY A 14 -2.03 -10.54 0.07
C GLY A 14 -1.09 -9.46 -0.51
N TYR A 15 -1.23 -9.12 -1.79
CA TYR A 15 -0.47 -8.06 -2.47
C TYR A 15 -1.41 -7.10 -3.19
N CYS A 16 -0.94 -5.87 -3.40
CA CYS A 16 -1.60 -4.86 -4.23
C CYS A 16 -0.66 -4.38 -5.35
N CYS A 17 -1.24 -3.86 -6.43
CA CYS A 17 -0.48 -3.21 -7.50
C CYS A 17 -0.11 -1.80 -7.06
N VAL A 18 1.17 -1.46 -7.16
CA VAL A 18 1.69 -0.11 -6.91
C VAL A 18 2.52 0.36 -8.10
N GLU A 19 2.54 1.67 -8.33
CA GLU A 19 3.36 2.34 -9.34
C GLU A 19 4.72 2.72 -8.72
N ASP A 20 5.80 2.46 -9.45
CA ASP A 20 7.13 2.96 -9.09
C ASP A 20 7.21 4.46 -9.36
N THR A 21 7.61 5.24 -8.35
CA THR A 21 7.65 6.70 -8.42
C THR A 21 8.91 7.26 -9.09
N PHE A 22 9.92 6.41 -9.34
CA PHE A 22 11.12 6.77 -10.07
C PHE A 22 11.02 6.36 -11.55
N ILE A 23 10.24 5.32 -11.83
CA ILE A 23 9.94 4.83 -13.17
C ILE A 23 8.41 4.73 -13.29
N ASP A 24 7.75 5.86 -13.55
CA ASP A 24 6.28 6.06 -13.59
C ASP A 24 5.48 5.06 -14.46
N THR A 25 6.15 4.22 -15.25
CA THR A 25 5.53 3.21 -16.12
C THR A 25 5.63 1.78 -15.57
N PHE A 26 6.32 1.58 -14.44
CA PHE A 26 6.54 0.26 -13.87
C PHE A 26 5.57 0.00 -12.71
N VAL A 27 4.64 -0.93 -12.93
CA VAL A 27 3.72 -1.43 -11.90
C VAL A 27 4.27 -2.73 -11.34
N TYR A 28 4.32 -2.85 -10.02
CA TYR A 28 4.75 -4.06 -9.33
C TYR A 28 3.85 -4.44 -8.16
N CYS A 29 4.01 -5.66 -7.66
CA CYS A 29 3.23 -6.17 -6.54
C CYS A 29 3.93 -5.87 -5.22
N LYS A 30 3.28 -5.07 -4.38
CA LYS A 30 3.72 -4.79 -3.01
C LYS A 30 2.83 -5.51 -2.02
N ARG A 31 3.40 -5.95 -0.91
CA ARG A 31 2.67 -6.68 0.13
C ARG A 31 1.67 -5.76 0.82
N ILE A 32 0.45 -6.23 1.02
CA ILE A 32 -0.56 -5.51 1.83
C ILE A 32 -0.06 -5.44 3.27
N GLY A 33 -0.13 -4.25 3.86
CA GLY A 33 0.36 -4.01 5.22
C GLY A 33 -0.49 -4.70 6.28
N ASP A 34 0.11 -5.62 7.04
CA ASP A 34 -0.48 -6.21 8.24
C ASP A 34 -0.15 -5.35 9.48
N VAL A 35 -0.58 -5.75 10.68
CA VAL A 35 -0.30 -5.06 11.95
C VAL A 35 1.19 -4.72 12.07
N ASN A 36 1.48 -3.47 12.44
CA ASN A 36 2.82 -2.88 12.57
C ASN A 36 3.60 -2.66 11.26
N HIS A 37 3.03 -2.96 10.08
CA HIS A 37 3.65 -2.57 8.82
C HIS A 37 3.44 -1.09 8.52
N HIS A 38 4.37 -0.56 7.71
CA HIS A 38 4.30 0.77 7.16
C HIS A 38 3.08 0.96 6.24
N CYS A 39 2.53 2.16 6.21
CA CYS A 39 1.43 2.55 5.34
C CYS A 39 1.43 4.05 5.06
N SER A 40 0.66 4.47 4.05
CA SER A 40 0.32 5.87 3.81
C SER A 40 -1.09 6.19 4.32
N VAL A 41 -1.21 7.31 5.03
CA VAL A 41 -2.46 7.82 5.61
C VAL A 41 -3.38 8.40 4.52
N LYS A 42 -2.79 8.76 3.36
CA LYS A 42 -3.52 9.21 2.18
C LYS A 42 -3.36 8.18 1.05
N PRO A 43 -4.31 8.12 0.10
CA PRO A 43 -4.13 7.30 -1.09
C PRO A 43 -2.83 7.68 -1.80
N ASP A 44 -1.94 6.70 -1.95
CA ASP A 44 -0.67 6.82 -2.64
C ASP A 44 -0.55 5.65 -3.59
N LYS A 45 -0.14 5.94 -4.82
CA LYS A 45 0.03 4.93 -5.86
C LYS A 45 1.22 4.01 -5.57
N ALA A 46 2.16 4.43 -4.72
CA ALA A 46 3.36 3.67 -4.34
C ALA A 46 3.16 2.77 -3.10
N GLU A 47 2.01 2.88 -2.43
CA GLU A 47 1.74 2.21 -1.16
C GLU A 47 0.45 1.39 -1.20
N CYS A 48 0.48 0.21 -0.59
CA CYS A 48 -0.75 -0.56 -0.37
C CYS A 48 -1.55 -0.01 0.80
N ALA A 49 -2.87 -0.12 0.73
CA ALA A 49 -3.71 0.01 1.91
C ALA A 49 -3.38 -1.08 2.94
N CYS A 50 -3.71 -0.82 4.21
CA CYS A 50 -3.63 -1.84 5.26
C CYS A 50 -4.62 -2.98 4.99
N ALA A 51 -4.33 -4.15 5.57
CA ALA A 51 -5.21 -5.31 5.50
C ALA A 51 -6.59 -5.01 6.08
N PHE A 52 -7.58 -5.83 5.71
CA PHE A 52 -8.97 -5.64 6.12
C PHE A 52 -9.10 -5.51 7.65
N GLY A 53 -9.80 -4.46 8.11
CA GLY A 53 -10.01 -4.16 9.52
C GLY A 53 -8.84 -3.44 10.21
N LEU A 54 -7.79 -3.08 9.47
CA LEU A 54 -6.70 -2.23 9.97
C LEU A 54 -6.80 -0.82 9.39
N TYR A 55 -6.31 0.14 10.16
CA TYR A 55 -6.26 1.56 9.80
C TYR A 55 -4.82 2.03 9.80
N CYS A 56 -4.48 2.92 8.88
CA CYS A 56 -3.17 3.55 8.88
C CYS A 56 -3.13 4.68 9.91
N VAL A 57 -2.46 4.44 11.04
CA VAL A 57 -2.31 5.45 12.10
C VAL A 57 -1.04 6.27 11.81
N PRO A 58 -1.13 7.60 11.65
CA PRO A 58 0.03 8.44 11.38
C PRO A 58 1.11 8.27 12.45
N ASN A 59 2.38 8.27 12.04
CA ASN A 59 3.51 8.15 12.98
C ASN A 59 3.68 9.41 13.85
N LEU A 60 3.23 10.55 13.33
CA LEU A 60 3.20 11.83 14.02
C LEU A 60 1.88 12.52 13.72
N ASP A 61 1.17 12.92 14.76
CA ASP A 61 -0.08 13.69 14.64
C ASP A 61 -0.07 14.80 15.69
N VAL A 62 0.23 16.02 15.26
CA VAL A 62 0.28 17.23 16.08
C VAL A 62 -0.61 18.32 15.46
N PRO A 63 -1.06 19.33 16.22
CA PRO A 63 -2.05 20.29 15.73
C PRO A 63 -1.70 21.03 14.43
N THR A 64 -0.41 21.14 14.11
CA THR A 64 0.09 21.83 12.92
C THR A 64 0.51 20.89 11.79
N TYR A 65 0.59 19.58 12.05
CA TYR A 65 1.16 18.61 11.13
C TYR A 65 0.71 17.18 11.43
N THR A 66 0.18 16.51 10.41
CA THR A 66 -0.06 15.06 10.44
C THR A 66 0.85 14.41 9.39
N SER A 67 1.60 13.39 9.81
CA SER A 67 2.48 12.62 8.94
C SER A 67 1.69 11.94 7.83
N VAL A 68 2.21 11.99 6.60
CA VAL A 68 1.65 11.25 5.46
C VAL A 68 1.86 9.74 5.65
N TYR A 69 2.89 9.36 6.38
CA TYR A 69 3.22 7.97 6.64
C TYR A 69 2.84 7.55 8.07
N GLY A 70 2.49 6.29 8.19
CA GLY A 70 1.97 5.71 9.42
C GLY A 70 2.32 4.23 9.57
N THR A 71 1.59 3.61 10.49
CA THR A 71 1.67 2.19 10.79
C THR A 71 0.27 1.59 10.82
N CYS A 72 0.09 0.44 10.18
CA CYS A 72 -1.18 -0.30 10.21
C CYS A 72 -1.47 -0.82 11.62
N ARG A 73 -2.61 -0.42 12.19
CA ARG A 73 -3.06 -0.82 13.54
C ARG A 73 -4.55 -1.12 13.55
N LYS A 74 -4.99 -1.90 14.55
CA LYS A 74 -6.41 -1.98 14.89
C LYS A 74 -6.79 -0.68 15.58
N ASN A 75 -7.90 -0.10 15.17
CA ASN A 75 -8.46 1.09 15.83
C ASN A 75 -9.03 0.72 17.21
#